data_AF-A0A7S2HMS3-F1
#
_entry.id   AF-A0A7S2HMS3-F1
#
_cell.length_a   1.000
_cell.length_b   1.000
_cell.length_c   1.000
_cell.angle_alpha   90.00
_cell.angle_beta   90.00
_cell.angle_gamma   90.00
#
_symmetry.space_group_name_H-M   'P 1'
#
loop_
_entity.id
_entity.type
_entity.pdbx_description
1 polymer ?
#
loop_
_entity_poly.entity_id
_entity_poly.type
_entity_poly.pdbx_seq_one_letter_code
_entity_poly.pdbx_strand_id
1 'polypeptide(L)'
;RIEGRTHKQASMLSAFIAASSLAYPSVSTCQSYRKISNSECADSCIDSFVGVCPRSLIVSTGGLDAGLCKDVSYTVADGTIDQKAGPCGTISFNKYKPTVPAILA
;
A
#
# COMPACT_ATOMS: atom_id res chain seq x y z
N ARG A 1 0.82 16.60 7.17
CA ARG A 1 0.74 15.39 8.03
C ARG A 1 -0.70 14.90 7.99
N ILE A 2 -1.03 13.98 7.09
CA ILE A 2 -2.42 13.56 6.85
C ILE A 2 -2.65 12.27 7.63
N GLU A 3 -2.82 12.42 8.94
CA GLU A 3 -3.21 11.32 9.82
C GLU A 3 -4.71 11.51 10.08
N GLY A 4 -5.53 10.94 9.20
CA GLY A 4 -6.98 11.04 9.22
C GLY A 4 -7.61 10.14 10.28
N ARG A 5 -7.17 10.28 11.53
CA ARG A 5 -7.84 9.73 12.71
C ARG A 5 -8.92 10.71 13.14
N THR A 6 -10.12 10.63 12.55
CA THR A 6 -11.31 11.32 13.07
C THR A 6 -12.35 10.31 13.55
N HIS A 7 -11.96 9.58 14.59
CA HIS A 7 -12.90 9.12 15.60
C HIS A 7 -13.42 10.34 16.36
N LYS A 8 -14.60 10.84 15.97
CA LYS A 8 -15.38 11.76 16.80
C LYS A 8 -16.84 11.35 16.73
N GLN A 9 -17.11 10.15 17.23
CA GLN A 9 -18.41 9.83 17.81
C GLN A 9 -18.66 10.78 18.98
N ALA A 10 -19.78 11.50 18.98
CA ALA A 10 -20.69 11.62 20.10
C ALA A 10 -21.79 12.65 19.80
N SER A 11 -22.99 12.32 20.27
CA SER A 11 -24.20 13.15 20.36
C SER A 11 -25.16 13.05 19.17
N MET A 12 -26.43 12.66 19.29
CA MET A 12 -27.23 11.97 20.32
C MET A 12 -28.61 11.75 19.65
N LEU A 13 -29.28 10.63 19.99
CA LEU A 13 -30.69 10.30 19.74
C LEU A 13 -31.21 10.21 18.29
N SER A 14 -31.37 8.97 17.81
CA SER A 14 -32.68 8.32 17.56
C SER A 14 -32.67 7.40 16.34
N ALA A 15 -33.38 6.28 16.50
CA ALA A 15 -33.74 5.27 15.51
C ALA A 15 -32.68 4.20 15.19
N PHE A 16 -32.98 3.00 15.69
CA PHE A 16 -32.46 1.71 15.26
C PHE A 16 -32.70 1.53 13.76
N ILE A 17 -31.73 1.92 12.94
CA ILE A 17 -31.56 1.36 11.60
C ILE A 17 -30.36 0.44 11.72
N ALA A 18 -30.58 -0.86 11.53
CA ALA A 18 -29.50 -1.83 11.40
C ALA A 18 -28.63 -1.39 10.21
N ALA A 19 -27.59 -0.61 10.52
CA ALA A 19 -26.57 -0.18 9.59
C ALA A 19 -25.75 -1.42 9.25
N SER A 20 -26.23 -2.17 8.27
CA SER A 20 -25.36 -3.01 7.45
C SER A 20 -24.41 -2.04 6.76
N SER A 21 -23.29 -1.77 7.44
CA SER A 21 -22.11 -1.18 6.85
C SER A 21 -21.65 -2.15 5.77
N LEU A 22 -22.26 -2.05 4.60
CA LEU A 22 -21.59 -2.44 3.38
C LEU A 22 -20.35 -1.55 3.37
N ALA A 23 -19.25 -2.11 3.86
CA ALA A 23 -17.94 -1.75 3.39
C ALA A 23 -18.06 -1.88 1.88
N TYR A 24 -18.40 -0.77 1.21
CA TYR A 24 -18.16 -0.64 -0.21
C TYR A 24 -16.71 -1.04 -0.34
N PRO A 25 -16.37 -2.12 -1.07
CA PRO A 25 -15.02 -2.20 -1.58
C PRO A 25 -14.93 -0.91 -2.39
N SER A 26 -14.20 0.08 -1.86
CA SER A 26 -13.62 1.07 -2.74
C SER A 26 -13.00 0.21 -3.82
N VAL A 27 -13.54 0.30 -5.04
CA VAL A 27 -12.94 -0.34 -6.21
C VAL A 27 -11.66 0.44 -6.41
N SER A 28 -10.69 0.16 -5.54
CA SER A 28 -9.35 0.72 -5.59
C SER A 28 -8.81 0.11 -6.87
N THR A 29 -8.81 0.91 -7.93
CA THR A 29 -8.24 0.54 -9.23
C THR A 29 -6.75 0.26 -9.15
N CYS A 30 -6.16 0.58 -7.98
CA CYS A 30 -4.80 0.28 -7.65
C CYS A 30 -4.64 -1.17 -7.19
N GLN A 31 -3.67 -1.84 -7.81
CA GLN A 31 -3.22 -3.17 -7.47
C GLN A 31 -2.03 -3.05 -6.53
N SER A 32 -2.01 -3.86 -5.47
CA SER A 32 -0.89 -3.88 -4.53
C SER A 32 0.30 -4.59 -5.18
N TYR A 33 1.42 -3.88 -5.22
CA TYR A 33 2.69 -4.45 -5.67
C TYR A 33 3.76 -4.25 -4.61
N ARG A 34 4.66 -5.22 -4.55
CA ARG A 34 5.73 -5.39 -3.59
C ARG A 34 7.05 -5.54 -4.32
N LYS A 35 8.15 -5.12 -3.69
CA LYS A 35 9.51 -5.47 -4.09
C LYS A 35 10.36 -5.74 -2.87
N ILE A 36 11.05 -6.87 -2.87
CA ILE A 36 12.01 -7.21 -1.82
C ILE A 36 13.40 -6.91 -2.35
N SER A 37 14.16 -6.10 -1.62
CA SER A 37 15.53 -5.71 -1.98
C SER A 37 16.36 -5.52 -0.71
N ASN A 38 17.59 -6.06 -0.67
CA ASN A 38 18.52 -5.92 0.46
C ASN A 38 17.91 -6.27 1.83
N SER A 39 17.09 -7.33 1.90
CA SER A 39 16.38 -7.77 3.12
C SER A 39 15.30 -6.80 3.64
N GLU A 40 14.90 -5.84 2.82
CA GLU A 40 13.78 -4.93 3.09
C GLU A 40 12.70 -5.14 2.02
N CYS A 41 11.44 -4.99 2.40
CA CYS A 41 10.32 -5.10 1.49
C CYS A 41 9.70 -3.72 1.31
N ALA A 42 9.40 -3.33 0.08
CA ALA A 42 8.68 -2.10 -0.22
C ALA A 42 7.39 -2.43 -0.95
N ASP A 43 6.24 -1.94 -0.47
CA ASP A 43 4.97 -2.08 -1.17
C ASP A 43 4.27 -0.75 -1.41
N SER A 44 3.45 -0.72 -2.46
CA SER A 44 2.60 0.41 -2.78
C SER A 44 1.39 -0.01 -3.59
N CYS A 45 0.33 0.78 -3.51
CA CYS A 45 -0.83 0.62 -4.38
C CYS A 45 -0.56 1.36 -5.68
N ILE A 46 -0.41 0.61 -6.78
CA ILE A 46 -0.15 1.18 -8.11
C ILE A 46 -1.42 1.15 -8.92
N ASP A 47 -1.91 2.33 -9.29
CA ASP A 47 -3.04 2.51 -10.18
C ASP A 47 -2.77 1.97 -11.59
N SER A 48 -3.83 1.86 -12.40
CA SER A 48 -3.75 1.49 -13.82
C SER A 48 -2.70 2.26 -14.61
N PHE A 49 -2.51 3.54 -14.25
CA PHE A 49 -1.56 4.44 -14.87
C PHE A 49 -0.86 5.27 -13.79
N VAL A 50 0.45 5.44 -13.91
CA VAL A 50 1.21 6.44 -13.15
C VAL A 50 1.77 7.42 -14.16
N GLY A 51 1.31 8.66 -14.08
CA GLY A 51 1.63 9.69 -15.08
C GLY A 51 1.18 9.24 -16.46
N VAL A 52 2.15 8.97 -17.33
CA VAL A 52 1.92 8.54 -18.73
C VAL A 52 2.09 7.03 -18.94
N CYS A 53 2.56 6.29 -17.93
CA CYS A 53 2.90 4.88 -18.09
C CYS A 53 1.81 3.96 -17.53
N PRO A 54 1.47 2.88 -18.25
CA PRO A 54 0.57 1.85 -17.73
C PRO A 54 1.27 1.01 -16.64
N ARG A 55 0.48 0.47 -15.71
CA ARG A 55 0.98 -0.32 -14.56
C ARG A 55 1.91 -1.46 -14.97
N SER A 56 1.57 -2.17 -16.06
CA SER A 56 2.33 -3.35 -16.48
C SER A 56 3.77 -3.01 -16.85
N LEU A 57 3.99 -1.83 -17.42
CA LEU A 57 5.33 -1.35 -17.76
C LEU A 57 6.12 -1.02 -16.48
N ILE A 58 5.48 -0.34 -15.52
CA ILE A 58 6.09 0.02 -14.24
C ILE A 58 6.48 -1.23 -13.45
N VAL A 59 5.60 -2.23 -13.41
CA VAL A 59 5.81 -3.51 -12.74
C VAL A 59 6.94 -4.29 -13.41
N SER A 60 6.93 -4.39 -14.73
CA SER A 60 7.96 -5.12 -15.48
C SER A 60 9.32 -4.43 -15.44
N THR A 61 9.39 -3.11 -15.62
CA THR A 61 10.64 -2.35 -15.57
C THR A 61 11.16 -2.19 -14.14
N GLY A 62 10.26 -2.02 -13.18
CA GLY A 62 10.59 -1.90 -11.76
C GLY A 62 10.90 -3.24 -11.09
N GLY A 63 10.56 -4.37 -11.72
CA GLY A 63 10.69 -5.71 -11.13
C GLY A 63 9.84 -5.84 -9.86
N LEU A 64 8.59 -5.38 -9.93
CA LEU A 64 7.65 -5.48 -8.84
C LEU A 64 6.88 -6.81 -8.93
N ASP A 65 6.54 -7.35 -7.77
CA ASP A 65 5.78 -8.58 -7.58
C ASP A 65 4.39 -8.25 -7.04
N ALA A 66 3.37 -9.04 -7.38
CA ALA A 66 2.00 -8.76 -6.92
C ALA A 66 1.84 -9.13 -5.43
N GLY A 67 1.19 -8.26 -4.66
CA GLY A 67 0.90 -8.46 -3.24
C GLY A 67 1.48 -7.38 -2.33
N LEU A 68 1.39 -7.64 -1.02
CA LEU A 68 1.81 -6.72 0.05
C LEU A 68 3.03 -7.27 0.80
N CYS A 69 3.83 -6.40 1.40
CA CYS A 69 4.96 -6.82 2.24
C CYS A 69 4.49 -7.57 3.50
N LYS A 70 3.33 -7.20 4.03
CA LYS A 70 2.73 -7.87 5.18
C LYS A 70 2.46 -9.36 4.94
N ASP A 71 2.18 -9.74 3.70
CA ASP A 71 1.89 -11.12 3.29
C ASP A 71 3.12 -12.03 3.42
N VAL A 72 4.31 -11.45 3.27
CA VAL A 72 5.60 -12.16 3.34
C VAL A 72 6.34 -11.92 4.66
N SER A 73 5.61 -11.63 5.74
CA SER A 73 6.17 -11.40 7.09
C SER A 73 7.00 -10.12 7.26
N TYR A 74 6.78 -9.10 6.42
CA TYR A 74 7.36 -7.77 6.59
C TYR A 74 6.30 -6.82 7.13
N THR A 75 6.20 -6.71 8.45
CA THR A 75 5.19 -5.87 9.11
C THR A 75 5.77 -4.67 9.86
N VAL A 76 7.10 -4.55 9.92
CA VAL A 76 7.79 -3.47 10.65
C VAL A 76 7.97 -2.27 9.71
N ALA A 77 7.19 -1.21 9.85
CA ALA A 77 7.34 -0.04 8.97
C ALA A 77 8.74 0.60 9.11
N ASP A 78 9.42 0.81 7.98
CA ASP A 78 10.77 1.39 7.87
C ASP A 78 10.76 2.72 7.08
N GLY A 79 9.61 3.40 7.12
CA GLY A 79 9.39 4.67 6.43
C GLY A 79 8.99 4.48 4.96
N THR A 80 9.22 5.51 4.16
CA THR A 80 8.80 5.56 2.76
C THR A 80 9.97 5.93 1.87
N ILE A 81 9.95 5.44 0.63
CA ILE A 81 10.94 5.76 -0.39
C ILE A 81 10.25 6.22 -1.67
N ASP A 82 10.75 7.31 -2.23
CA ASP A 82 10.34 7.79 -3.55
C ASP A 82 11.26 7.19 -4.61
N GLN A 83 10.70 6.33 -5.45
CA GLN A 83 11.40 5.75 -6.59
C GLN A 83 11.00 6.45 -7.88
N LYS A 84 11.99 6.98 -8.58
CA LYS A 84 11.80 7.59 -9.90
C LYS A 84 11.62 6.48 -10.93
N ALA A 85 10.39 6.30 -11.42
CA ALA A 85 10.04 5.37 -12.48
C ALA A 85 10.30 5.98 -13.89
N GLY A 86 11.39 6.73 -14.04
CA GLY A 86 11.77 7.38 -15.30
C GLY A 86 10.71 8.40 -15.79
N PRO A 87 10.33 8.41 -17.08
CA PRO A 87 9.36 9.36 -17.62
C PRO A 87 7.95 9.19 -17.06
N CYS A 88 7.68 8.06 -16.40
CA CYS A 88 6.40 7.78 -15.75
C CYS A 88 6.16 8.68 -14.52
N GLY A 89 7.24 9.22 -13.92
CA GLY A 89 7.20 10.06 -12.74
C GLY A 89 7.85 9.40 -11.52
N THR A 90 7.38 9.79 -10.34
CA THR A 90 7.89 9.30 -9.06
C THR A 90 6.79 8.50 -8.37
N ILE A 91 7.14 7.31 -7.88
CA ILE A 91 6.23 6.43 -7.15
C ILE A 91 6.75 6.30 -5.73
N SER A 92 5.90 6.63 -4.77
CA SER A 92 6.20 6.46 -3.36
C SER A 92 5.85 5.04 -2.92
N PHE A 93 6.81 4.35 -2.32
CA PHE A 93 6.64 3.03 -1.73
C PHE A 93 6.83 3.08 -0.22
N ASN A 94 6.03 2.30 0.49
CA ASN A 94 6.19 2.11 1.93
C ASN A 94 7.19 0.98 2.15
N LYS A 95 8.25 1.25 2.89
CA LYS A 95 9.24 0.25 3.28
C LYS A 95 8.81 -0.45 4.55
N TYR A 96 9.10 -1.73 4.60
CA TYR A 96 8.84 -2.63 5.69
C TYR A 96 10.07 -3.51 5.91
N LYS A 97 10.48 -3.62 7.15
CA LYS A 97 11.42 -4.60 7.65
C LYS A 97 10.71 -5.89 8.02
N PRO A 98 11.44 -7.02 7.92
CA PRO A 98 10.90 -8.30 8.30
C PRO A 98 10.65 -8.31 9.81
N THR A 99 9.52 -8.88 10.21
CA THR A 99 9.13 -9.00 11.61
C THR A 99 9.97 -10.05 12.33
N VAL A 100 10.49 -11.01 11.57
CA VAL A 100 11.49 -11.98 12.00
C VAL A 100 12.81 -11.62 11.31
N PRO A 101 13.92 -11.44 12.03
CA PRO A 101 15.19 -11.18 11.38
C PRO A 101 15.51 -12.35 10.43
N ALA A 102 15.96 -12.07 9.21
CA ALA A 102 16.20 -13.02 8.11
C ALA A 102 17.22 -14.15 8.40
N ILE A 103 17.66 -14.25 9.65
CA ILE A 103 18.60 -15.21 10.21
C ILE A 103 17.91 -16.53 10.64
N LEU A 104 16.57 -16.61 10.53
CA LEU A 104 15.78 -17.77 10.93
C LEU A 104 15.13 -18.54 9.77
N ALA A 105 15.45 -18.21 8.51
CA ALA A 105 14.93 -18.90 7.32
C ALA A 105 15.96 -19.86 6.71
#